data_AF-G7GJP0-F1
#
_entry.id   AF-G7GJP0-F1
#
_cell.length_a   1.000
_cell.length_b   1.000
_cell.length_c   1.000
_cell.angle_alpha   90.00
_cell.angle_beta   90.00
_cell.angle_gamma   90.00
#
_symmetry.space_group_name_H-M   'P 1'
#
loop_
_entity.id
_entity.type
_entity.pdbx_description
1 polymer ?
#
loop_
_entity_poly.entity_id
_entity_poly.type
_entity_poly.pdbx_seq_one_letter_code
_entity_poly.pdbx_strand_id
1 'polypeptide(L)'
;MSTRTLWSSFGDMEGLLSATVAYWADLDVQLRTPVDPHLPLEDRLVRFCSDRSRRLVSIAPAALAASVHEPLSPVLQADRARHLTRTRTELQEAFGGEIASAADPEALLDALTITVSSEAWNLLHTRLNQAYDHCARVMEFTMRSLLTA
;
A
#
# COMPACT_ATOMS: atom_id res chain seq x y z
N MET A 1 13.39 -8.25 -26.47
CA MET A 1 14.13 -9.24 -25.64
C MET A 1 13.63 -10.64 -26.02
N SER A 2 14.50 -11.66 -26.09
CA SER A 2 14.05 -13.04 -26.35
C SER A 2 13.72 -13.78 -25.05
N THR A 3 12.86 -14.80 -25.10
CA THR A 3 12.54 -15.67 -23.94
C THR A 3 13.78 -16.37 -23.39
N ARG A 4 14.70 -16.79 -24.28
CA ARG A 4 15.97 -17.42 -23.89
C ARG A 4 16.85 -16.45 -23.09
N THR A 5 16.92 -15.18 -23.50
CA THR A 5 17.69 -14.13 -22.81
C THR A 5 17.06 -13.74 -21.46
N LEU A 6 15.73 -13.83 -21.34
CA LEU A 6 15.03 -13.62 -20.08
C LEU A 6 15.40 -14.71 -19.07
N TRP A 7 15.25 -15.98 -19.44
CA TRP A 7 15.55 -17.10 -18.53
C TRP A 7 17.04 -17.26 -18.24
N SER A 8 17.94 -16.85 -19.15
CA SER A 8 19.36 -16.80 -18.82
C SER A 8 19.70 -15.75 -17.75
N SER A 9 18.89 -14.70 -17.61
CA SER A 9 19.11 -13.61 -16.65
C SER A 9 18.48 -13.88 -15.29
N PHE A 10 17.33 -14.55 -15.27
CA PHE A 10 16.52 -14.74 -14.04
C PHE A 10 16.39 -16.20 -13.58
N GLY A 11 16.85 -17.17 -14.38
CA GLY A 11 16.75 -18.60 -14.09
C GLY A 11 15.35 -19.14 -14.35
N ASP A 12 14.41 -18.76 -13.51
CA ASP A 12 13.01 -19.22 -13.53
C ASP A 12 12.02 -18.08 -13.21
N MET A 13 10.73 -18.44 -13.13
CA MET A 13 9.67 -17.47 -12.84
C MET A 13 9.83 -16.85 -11.46
N GLU A 14 10.22 -17.61 -10.45
CA GLU A 14 10.40 -17.10 -9.08
C GLU A 14 11.58 -16.13 -9.00
N GLY A 15 12.66 -16.38 -9.74
CA GLY A 15 13.78 -15.44 -9.88
C GLY A 15 13.37 -14.14 -10.56
N LEU A 16 12.52 -14.21 -11.60
CA LEU A 16 11.97 -13.02 -12.25
C LEU A 16 11.02 -12.24 -11.31
N LEU A 17 10.12 -12.93 -10.61
CA LEU A 17 9.20 -12.33 -9.66
C LEU A 17 9.97 -11.68 -8.50
N SER A 18 11.03 -12.32 -8.01
CA SER A 18 11.89 -11.79 -6.95
C SER A 18 12.58 -10.49 -7.38
N ALA A 19 13.16 -10.45 -8.58
CA ALA A 19 13.75 -9.23 -9.13
C ALA A 19 12.71 -8.12 -9.32
N THR A 20 11.50 -8.47 -9.76
CA THR A 20 10.39 -7.52 -9.96
C THR A 20 9.92 -6.95 -8.63
N VAL A 21 9.74 -7.79 -7.62
CA VAL A 21 9.40 -7.38 -6.24
C VAL A 21 10.45 -6.42 -5.68
N ALA A 22 11.75 -6.74 -5.85
CA ALA A 22 12.82 -5.88 -5.38
C ALA A 22 12.79 -4.49 -6.04
N TYR A 23 12.55 -4.43 -7.35
CA TYR A 23 12.39 -3.18 -8.08
C TYR A 23 11.23 -2.33 -7.55
N TRP A 24 10.05 -2.92 -7.35
CA TRP A 24 8.89 -2.17 -6.86
C TRP A 24 9.03 -1.76 -5.40
N ALA A 25 9.71 -2.56 -4.58
CA ALA A 25 10.02 -2.20 -3.20
C ALA A 25 10.97 -0.99 -3.13
N ASP A 26 11.99 -0.94 -4.01
CA ASP A 26 12.90 0.20 -4.09
C ASP A 26 12.18 1.47 -4.57
N LEU A 27 11.32 1.35 -5.59
CA LEU A 27 10.50 2.47 -6.04
C LEU A 27 9.55 2.98 -4.95
N ASP A 28 8.91 2.09 -4.17
CA ASP A 28 8.06 2.48 -3.05
C ASP A 28 8.83 3.29 -1.99
N VAL A 29 10.06 2.89 -1.69
CA VAL A 29 10.95 3.63 -0.77
C VAL A 29 11.29 5.01 -1.33
N GLN A 30 11.62 5.11 -2.62
CA GLN A 30 11.97 6.39 -3.26
C GLN A 30 10.79 7.37 -3.33
N LEU A 31 9.57 6.85 -3.51
CA LEU A 31 8.36 7.67 -3.59
C LEU A 31 7.81 8.11 -2.23
N ARG A 32 8.24 7.45 -1.15
CA ARG A 32 7.73 7.65 0.19
C ARG A 32 8.18 8.99 0.75
N THR A 33 7.21 9.76 1.23
CA THR A 33 7.45 10.97 2.02
C THR A 33 7.02 10.73 3.46
N PRO A 34 7.96 10.60 4.43
CA PRO A 34 7.62 10.44 5.84
C PRO A 34 6.73 11.58 6.33
N VAL A 35 5.76 11.25 7.17
CA VAL A 35 4.86 12.22 7.82
C VAL A 35 5.42 12.53 9.20
N ASP A 36 5.62 13.81 9.50
CA ASP A 36 6.03 14.23 10.84
C ASP A 36 4.88 13.99 11.85
N PRO A 37 5.07 13.12 12.85
CA PRO A 37 4.02 12.76 13.82
C PRO A 37 3.60 13.93 14.72
N HIS A 38 4.39 15.01 14.78
CA HIS A 38 4.10 16.17 15.62
C HIS A 38 3.25 17.24 14.93
N LEU A 39 2.93 17.07 13.65
CA LEU A 39 2.00 17.95 12.95
C LEU A 39 0.57 17.78 13.47
N PRO A 40 -0.30 18.80 13.33
CA PRO A 40 -1.73 18.65 13.56
C PRO A 40 -2.31 17.45 12.78
N LEU A 41 -3.28 16.76 13.36
CA LEU A 41 -3.88 15.54 12.78
C LEU A 41 -4.33 15.75 11.32
N GLU A 42 -5.00 16.87 11.05
CA GLU A 42 -5.46 17.23 9.70
C GLU A 42 -4.31 17.35 8.69
N ASP A 43 -3.19 17.94 9.09
CA ASP A 43 -2.01 18.08 8.22
C ASP A 43 -1.35 16.72 7.96
N ARG A 44 -1.29 15.85 8.98
CA ARG A 44 -0.79 14.48 8.85
C ARG A 44 -1.65 13.66 7.91
N LEU A 45 -2.98 13.74 8.06
CA LEU A 45 -3.98 13.06 7.23
C LEU A 45 -3.81 13.40 5.75
N VAL A 46 -3.78 14.69 5.41
CA VAL A 46 -3.65 15.16 4.02
C VAL A 46 -2.32 14.69 3.42
N ARG A 47 -1.20 14.83 4.16
CA ARG A 47 0.12 14.40 3.70
C ARG A 47 0.20 12.89 3.48
N PHE A 48 -0.28 12.12 4.46
CA PHE A 48 -0.30 10.65 4.40
C PHE A 48 -1.14 10.17 3.21
N CYS A 49 -2.37 10.65 3.07
CA CYS A 49 -3.28 10.21 2.02
C CYS A 49 -2.77 10.61 0.63
N SER A 50 -2.17 11.80 0.49
CA SER A 50 -1.56 12.24 -0.76
C SER A 50 -0.35 11.38 -1.15
N ASP A 51 0.55 11.07 -0.22
CA ASP A 51 1.70 10.19 -0.47
C ASP A 51 1.23 8.78 -0.84
N ARG A 52 0.30 8.23 -0.05
CA ARG A 52 -0.22 6.88 -0.23
C ARG A 52 -0.95 6.72 -1.56
N SER A 53 -1.80 7.68 -1.92
CA SER A 53 -2.49 7.68 -3.21
C SER A 53 -1.50 7.72 -4.39
N ARG A 54 -0.50 8.61 -4.34
CA ARG A 54 0.54 8.70 -5.37
C ARG A 54 1.29 7.36 -5.54
N ARG A 55 1.66 6.72 -4.43
CA ARG A 55 2.32 5.41 -4.44
C ARG A 55 1.43 4.33 -5.02
N LEU A 56 0.17 4.23 -4.58
CA LEU A 56 -0.78 3.23 -5.08
C LEU A 56 -1.04 3.36 -6.58
N VAL A 57 -1.16 4.58 -7.10
CA VAL A 57 -1.29 4.82 -8.55
C VAL A 57 -0.04 4.38 -9.31
N SER A 58 1.15 4.70 -8.78
CA SER A 58 2.43 4.40 -9.44
C SER A 58 2.69 2.90 -9.60
N ILE A 59 2.15 2.08 -8.69
CA ILE A 59 2.36 0.62 -8.69
C ILE A 59 1.11 -0.18 -9.10
N ALA A 60 -0.01 0.47 -9.43
CA ALA A 60 -1.31 -0.20 -9.58
C ALA A 60 -1.30 -1.38 -10.56
N PRO A 61 -0.72 -1.28 -11.78
CA PRO A 61 -0.70 -2.41 -12.71
C PRO A 61 0.12 -3.60 -12.18
N ALA A 62 1.24 -3.32 -11.51
CA ALA A 62 2.10 -4.35 -10.93
C ALA A 62 1.44 -5.02 -9.73
N ALA A 63 0.81 -4.25 -8.85
CA ALA A 63 0.06 -4.78 -7.71
C ALA A 63 -1.12 -5.67 -8.16
N LEU A 64 -1.83 -5.27 -9.22
CA LEU A 64 -2.88 -6.10 -9.80
C LEU A 64 -2.34 -7.42 -10.35
N ALA A 65 -1.26 -7.37 -11.15
CA ALA A 65 -0.63 -8.57 -11.69
C ALA A 65 -0.12 -9.50 -10.57
N ALA A 66 0.54 -8.94 -9.55
CA ALA A 66 1.00 -9.69 -8.39
C ALA A 66 -0.16 -10.38 -7.67
N SER A 67 -1.29 -9.69 -7.46
CA SER A 67 -2.44 -10.27 -6.74
C SER A 67 -3.06 -11.50 -7.43
N VAL A 68 -2.94 -11.61 -8.75
CA VAL A 68 -3.43 -12.77 -9.52
C VAL A 68 -2.53 -13.99 -9.32
N HIS A 69 -1.22 -13.77 -9.17
CA HIS A 69 -0.22 -14.84 -9.07
C HIS A 69 0.17 -15.19 -7.64
N GLU A 70 -0.12 -14.31 -6.68
CA GLU A 70 0.24 -14.44 -5.27
C GLU A 70 -0.17 -15.77 -4.64
N PRO A 71 -1.37 -16.34 -4.88
CA PRO A 71 -1.75 -17.61 -4.25
C PRO A 71 -0.84 -18.80 -4.58
N LEU A 72 -0.07 -18.71 -5.68
CA LEU A 72 0.79 -19.78 -6.19
C LEU A 72 2.29 -19.45 -6.11
N SER A 73 2.67 -18.25 -5.63
CA SER A 73 4.06 -17.80 -5.60
C SER A 73 4.49 -17.45 -4.16
N PRO A 74 5.37 -18.25 -3.54
CA PRO A 74 5.92 -17.96 -2.22
C PRO A 74 6.63 -16.60 -2.15
N VAL A 75 7.29 -16.17 -3.23
CA VAL A 75 7.92 -14.84 -3.31
C VAL A 75 6.90 -13.72 -3.17
N LEU A 76 5.76 -13.82 -3.88
CA LEU A 76 4.71 -12.81 -3.82
C LEU A 76 3.95 -12.83 -2.48
N GLN A 77 3.74 -14.01 -1.89
CA GLN A 77 3.17 -14.15 -0.54
C GLN A 77 4.05 -13.45 0.51
N ALA A 78 5.36 -13.73 0.47
CA ALA A 78 6.32 -13.10 1.37
C ALA A 78 6.38 -11.58 1.14
N ASP A 79 6.25 -11.12 -0.09
CA ASP A 79 6.22 -9.70 -0.39
C ASP A 79 4.96 -9.00 0.12
N ARG A 80 3.80 -9.62 -0.09
CA ARG A 80 2.51 -9.14 0.43
C ARG A 80 2.57 -8.98 1.94
N ALA A 81 3.10 -9.97 2.66
CA ALA A 81 3.27 -9.92 4.10
C ALA A 81 4.18 -8.75 4.53
N ARG A 82 5.34 -8.58 3.89
CA ARG A 82 6.23 -7.44 4.16
C ARG A 82 5.56 -6.09 3.89
N HIS A 83 4.79 -5.98 2.80
CA HIS A 83 4.07 -4.75 2.48
C HIS A 83 3.01 -4.41 3.54
N LEU A 84 2.29 -5.41 4.06
CA LEU A 84 1.35 -5.21 5.17
C LEU A 84 2.04 -4.73 6.44
N THR A 85 3.13 -5.39 6.83
CA THR A 85 3.90 -4.98 8.01
C THR A 85 4.36 -3.54 7.88
N ARG A 86 4.94 -3.15 6.73
CA ARG A 86 5.37 -1.76 6.47
C ARG A 86 4.21 -0.77 6.52
N THR A 87 3.07 -1.11 5.91
CA THR A 87 1.88 -0.25 5.92
C THR A 87 1.37 -0.02 7.35
N ARG A 88 1.35 -1.06 8.18
CA ARG A 88 0.98 -0.93 9.61
C ARG A 88 1.97 -0.07 10.38
N THR A 89 3.28 -0.25 10.15
CA THR A 89 4.31 0.60 10.76
C THR A 89 4.14 2.06 10.36
N GLU A 90 3.91 2.36 9.08
CA GLU A 90 3.67 3.74 8.60
C GLU A 90 2.44 4.38 9.28
N LEU A 91 1.37 3.61 9.48
CA LEU A 91 0.18 4.07 10.20
C LEU A 91 0.45 4.33 11.67
N GLN A 92 1.20 3.46 12.34
CA GLN A 92 1.59 3.62 13.74
C GLN A 92 2.55 4.81 13.94
N GLU A 93 3.47 5.02 13.01
CA GLU A 93 4.37 6.18 13.02
C GLU A 93 3.58 7.48 12.82
N ALA A 94 2.67 7.52 11.85
CA ALA A 94 1.92 8.73 11.54
C ALA A 94 0.80 9.04 12.54
N PHE A 95 0.10 8.03 13.07
CA PHE A 95 -1.15 8.18 13.83
C PHE A 95 -1.16 7.41 15.16
N GLY A 96 0.01 7.06 15.69
CA GLY A 96 0.13 6.22 16.89
C GLY A 96 -0.55 6.80 18.13
N GLY A 97 -0.61 8.13 18.26
CA GLY A 97 -1.32 8.79 19.36
C GLY A 97 -2.82 8.54 19.31
N GLU A 98 -3.43 8.73 18.14
CA GLU A 98 -4.85 8.47 17.91
C GLU A 98 -5.16 6.98 18.10
N ILE A 99 -4.35 6.09 17.50
CA ILE A 99 -4.50 4.64 17.60
C ILE A 99 -4.46 4.17 19.06
N ALA A 100 -3.47 4.62 19.84
CA ALA A 100 -3.33 4.23 21.24
C ALA A 100 -4.47 4.76 22.14
N SER A 101 -5.11 5.86 21.75
CA SER A 101 -6.20 6.47 22.51
C SER A 101 -7.58 5.88 22.22
N ALA A 102 -7.71 5.08 21.15
CA ALA A 102 -8.97 4.49 20.74
C ALA A 102 -9.48 3.46 21.76
N ALA A 103 -10.80 3.25 21.78
CA ALA A 103 -11.42 2.23 22.62
C ALA A 103 -10.93 0.80 22.27
N ASP A 104 -10.61 0.57 20.99
CA ASP A 104 -10.01 -0.66 20.49
C ASP A 104 -8.87 -0.33 19.50
N PRO A 105 -7.62 -0.19 19.99
CA PRO A 105 -6.47 0.18 19.18
C PRO A 105 -6.17 -0.76 18.02
N GLU A 106 -6.32 -2.08 18.21
CA GLU A 106 -6.05 -3.06 17.17
C GLU A 106 -7.12 -3.02 16.08
N ALA A 107 -8.40 -2.92 16.45
CA ALA A 107 -9.48 -2.78 15.48
C ALA A 107 -9.34 -1.48 14.65
N LEU A 108 -8.93 -0.37 15.28
CA LEU A 108 -8.66 0.87 14.54
C LEU A 108 -7.48 0.70 13.58
N LEU A 109 -6.37 0.11 14.01
CA LEU A 109 -5.22 -0.14 13.14
C LEU A 109 -5.59 -1.06 11.96
N ASP A 110 -6.40 -2.09 12.19
CA ASP A 110 -6.90 -2.97 11.14
C ASP A 110 -7.80 -2.21 10.14
N ALA A 111 -8.73 -1.37 10.63
CA ALA A 111 -9.60 -0.56 9.78
C ALA A 111 -8.81 0.45 8.93
N LEU A 112 -7.81 1.11 9.52
CA LEU A 112 -6.90 2.00 8.78
C LEU A 112 -6.10 1.22 7.75
N THR A 113 -5.58 0.03 8.10
CA THR A 113 -4.82 -0.85 7.19
C THR A 113 -5.66 -1.25 5.98
N ILE A 114 -6.93 -1.64 6.19
CA ILE A 114 -7.87 -1.96 5.10
C ILE A 114 -8.07 -0.74 4.20
N THR A 115 -8.32 0.42 4.79
CA THR A 115 -8.61 1.68 4.07
C THR A 115 -7.49 2.07 3.11
N VAL A 116 -6.24 1.86 3.51
CA VAL A 116 -5.05 2.26 2.73
C VAL A 116 -4.49 1.14 1.85
N SER A 117 -5.15 -0.01 1.82
CA SER A 117 -4.71 -1.20 1.08
C SER A 117 -4.87 -1.06 -0.44
N SER A 118 -4.06 -1.78 -1.21
CA SER A 118 -4.23 -1.87 -2.66
C SER A 118 -5.53 -2.59 -3.04
N GLU A 119 -6.03 -3.49 -2.19
CA GLU A 119 -7.31 -4.18 -2.39
C GLU A 119 -8.51 -3.25 -2.33
N ALA A 120 -8.58 -2.38 -1.32
CA ALA A 120 -9.63 -1.36 -1.22
C ALA A 120 -9.57 -0.40 -2.42
N TRP A 121 -8.37 0.01 -2.81
CA TRP A 121 -8.16 0.84 -4.00
C TRP A 121 -8.60 0.14 -5.28
N ASN A 122 -8.25 -1.14 -5.45
CA ASN A 122 -8.62 -1.94 -6.63
C ASN A 122 -10.11 -2.19 -6.73
N LEU A 123 -10.81 -2.34 -5.60
CA LEU A 123 -12.27 -2.39 -5.57
C LEU A 123 -12.86 -1.11 -6.17
N LEU A 124 -12.46 0.06 -5.68
CA LEU A 124 -12.97 1.34 -6.18
C LEU A 124 -12.60 1.59 -7.64
N HIS A 125 -11.31 1.48 -7.98
CA HIS A 125 -10.80 1.84 -9.30
C HIS A 125 -11.14 0.80 -10.36
N THR A 126 -10.79 -0.47 -10.11
CA THR A 126 -10.87 -1.53 -11.14
C THR A 126 -12.27 -2.14 -11.21
N ARG A 127 -12.97 -2.31 -10.08
CA ARG A 127 -14.28 -2.98 -10.06
C ARG A 127 -15.45 -2.01 -10.15
N LEU A 128 -15.35 -0.85 -9.52
CA LEU A 128 -16.40 0.19 -9.53
C LEU A 128 -16.13 1.31 -10.54
N ASN A 129 -15.06 1.16 -11.34
CA ASN A 129 -14.68 2.08 -12.43
C ASN A 129 -14.57 3.55 -11.99
N GLN A 130 -14.11 3.79 -10.75
CA GLN A 130 -13.93 5.14 -10.23
C GLN A 130 -12.58 5.72 -10.66
N ALA A 131 -12.55 7.04 -10.89
CA ALA A 131 -11.31 7.77 -11.17
C ALA A 131 -10.38 7.76 -9.94
N TYR A 132 -9.07 7.90 -10.16
CA TYR A 132 -8.08 7.93 -9.07
C TYR A 132 -8.37 9.02 -8.03
N ASP A 133 -8.79 10.21 -8.47
CA ASP A 133 -9.14 11.31 -7.56
C ASP A 133 -10.32 10.94 -6.65
N HIS A 134 -11.27 10.15 -7.15
CA HIS A 134 -12.38 9.66 -6.32
C HIS A 134 -11.87 8.67 -5.28
N CYS A 135 -10.99 7.74 -5.68
CA CYS A 135 -10.40 6.76 -4.76
C CYS A 135 -9.59 7.46 -3.64
N ALA A 136 -8.82 8.49 -3.99
CA ALA A 136 -8.06 9.31 -3.05
C ALA A 136 -8.99 10.00 -2.04
N ARG A 137 -10.08 10.63 -2.52
CA ARG A 137 -11.06 11.29 -1.65
C ARG A 137 -11.76 10.31 -0.71
N VAL A 138 -12.11 9.11 -1.18
CA VAL A 138 -12.72 8.08 -0.32
C VAL A 138 -11.75 7.64 0.78
N MET A 139 -10.49 7.40 0.44
CA MET A 139 -9.46 7.06 1.43
C MET A 139 -9.32 8.16 2.49
N GLU A 140 -9.18 9.42 2.07
CA GLU A 140 -9.03 10.54 3.00
C GLU A 140 -10.27 10.70 3.89
N PHE A 141 -11.47 10.62 3.31
CA PHE A 141 -12.73 10.68 4.05
C PHE A 141 -12.83 9.57 5.10
N THR A 142 -12.49 8.33 4.75
CA THR A 142 -12.57 7.19 5.66
C THR A 142 -11.50 7.30 6.76
N MET A 143 -10.25 7.63 6.40
CA MET A 143 -9.16 7.84 7.35
C MET A 143 -9.52 8.92 8.37
N ARG A 144 -10.01 10.07 7.90
CA ARG A 144 -10.46 11.17 8.76
C ARG A 144 -11.57 10.73 9.70
N SER A 145 -12.61 10.09 9.15
CA SER A 145 -13.75 9.62 9.96
C SER A 145 -13.34 8.64 11.05
N LEU A 146 -12.37 7.77 10.78
CA LEU A 146 -11.87 6.78 11.76
C LEU A 146 -10.98 7.40 12.84
N LEU A 147 -10.19 8.43 12.51
CA LEU A 147 -9.24 9.05 13.44
C LEU A 147 -9.85 10.17 14.30
N THR A 148 -11.03 10.66 13.94
CA THR A 148 -11.75 11.70 14.71
C THR A 148 -12.97 11.18 15.47
N ALA A 149 -13.25 9.87 15.39
CA ALA A 149 -14.33 9.21 16.12
C ALA A 149 -13.96 9.00 17.59
#